data_AF-A0A7J4R7H9-F1
#
_entry.id   AF-A0A7J4R7H9-F1
#
_cell.length_a   1.000
_cell.length_b   1.000
_cell.length_c   1.000
_cell.angle_alpha   90.00
_cell.angle_beta   90.00
_cell.angle_gamma   90.00
#
_symmetry.space_group_name_H-M   'P 1'
#
loop_
_entity.id
_entity.type
_entity.pdbx_description
1 polymer ?
#
loop_
_entity_poly.entity_id
_entity_poly.type
_entity_poly.pdbx_seq_one_letter_code
_entity_poly.pdbx_strand_id
1 'polypeptide(L)'
;TNGIAHAARVAWELGCHVAKVPWTGSAETFSEVCSGVPIPVLIAGGPQGMPFSQTLEIVEEALSVGGAGVCMGRQIFSATDSVARINALRAVIHEGVSANEAASYLR
;
A
#
# COMPACT_ATOMS: atom_id res chain seq x y z
N THR A 1 11.25 7.39 9.44
CA THR A 1 9.80 7.09 9.28
C THR A 1 8.81 8.05 9.99
N ASN A 2 9.19 9.18 10.57
CA ASN A 2 8.27 10.09 11.29
C ASN A 2 7.37 9.41 12.36
N GLY A 3 7.93 8.46 13.12
CA GLY A 3 7.21 7.73 14.17
C GLY A 3 6.38 6.53 13.69
N ILE A 4 6.22 6.32 12.38
CA ILE A 4 5.39 5.23 11.82
C ILE A 4 5.96 3.86 12.20
N ALA A 5 7.29 3.67 12.14
CA ALA A 5 7.91 2.41 12.56
C ALA A 5 7.67 2.10 14.04
N HIS A 6 7.72 3.13 14.90
CA HIS A 6 7.43 2.97 16.32
C HIS A 6 5.96 2.62 16.55
N ALA A 7 5.03 3.26 15.84
CA ALA A 7 3.61 2.93 15.93
C ALA A 7 3.31 1.49 15.47
N ALA A 8 3.93 1.03 14.39
CA ALA A 8 3.82 -0.36 13.94
C ALA A 8 4.35 -1.33 15.02
N ARG A 9 5.51 -1.01 15.62
CA ARG A 9 6.10 -1.79 16.71
C ARG A 9 5.19 -1.91 17.92
N VAL A 10 4.60 -0.80 18.36
CA VAL A 10 3.63 -0.79 19.45
C VAL A 10 2.41 -1.66 19.12
N ALA A 11 1.88 -1.60 17.88
CA ALA A 11 0.76 -2.45 17.48
C ALA A 11 1.09 -3.95 17.59
N TRP A 12 2.28 -4.37 17.14
CA TRP A 12 2.73 -5.75 17.31
C TRP A 12 2.88 -6.14 18.79
N GLU A 13 3.52 -5.31 19.62
CA GLU A 13 3.72 -5.59 21.05
C GLU A 13 2.39 -5.66 21.83
N LEU A 14 1.35 -4.97 21.37
CA LEU A 14 -0.02 -5.06 21.90
C LEU A 14 -0.76 -6.34 21.45
N GLY A 15 -0.16 -7.17 20.59
CA GLY A 15 -0.73 -8.43 20.12
C GLY A 15 -1.50 -8.34 18.80
N CYS A 16 -1.32 -7.28 18.01
CA CYS A 16 -1.90 -7.23 16.67
C CYS A 16 -1.20 -8.24 15.73
N HIS A 17 -1.98 -8.84 14.83
CA HIS A 17 -1.49 -9.78 13.82
C HIS A 17 -1.19 -9.11 12.46
N VAL A 18 -1.60 -7.85 12.29
CA VAL A 18 -1.37 -7.05 11.09
C VAL A 18 -1.27 -5.59 11.49
N ALA A 19 -0.44 -4.82 10.80
CA ALA A 19 -0.34 -3.37 10.98
C ALA A 19 -0.77 -2.65 9.70
N LYS A 20 -1.61 -1.63 9.83
CA LYS A 20 -1.92 -0.70 8.74
C LYS A 20 -1.21 0.62 9.00
N VAL A 21 -0.48 1.12 8.00
CA VAL A 21 0.29 2.36 8.11
C VAL A 21 0.08 3.24 6.87
N PRO A 22 0.28 4.56 6.97
CA PRO A 22 0.40 5.40 5.79
C PRO A 22 1.71 5.10 5.04
N TRP A 23 1.74 5.41 3.74
CA TRP A 23 3.00 5.46 2.98
C TRP A 23 3.95 6.48 3.61
N THR A 24 5.22 6.13 3.77
CA THR A 24 6.23 6.99 4.42
C THR A 24 6.83 8.03 3.48
N GLY A 25 6.54 7.95 2.18
CA GLY A 25 7.03 8.85 1.14
C GLY A 25 8.16 8.27 0.28
N SER A 26 8.78 7.16 0.69
CA SER A 26 9.79 6.46 -0.11
C SER A 26 9.91 4.99 0.28
N ALA A 27 10.33 4.16 -0.67
CA ALA A 27 10.63 2.74 -0.44
C ALA A 27 11.66 2.52 0.69
N GLU A 28 12.72 3.34 0.76
CA GLU A 28 13.75 3.26 1.81
C GLU A 28 13.15 3.39 3.21
N THR A 29 12.38 4.47 3.45
CA THR A 29 11.77 4.71 4.75
C THR A 29 10.63 3.74 5.05
N PHE A 30 10.00 3.17 4.02
CA PHE A 30 8.95 2.17 4.20
C PHE A 30 9.55 0.79 4.57
N SER A 31 10.71 0.46 4.03
CA SER A 31 11.50 -0.72 4.40
C SER A 31 11.84 -0.73 5.88
N GLU A 32 12.17 0.43 6.46
CA GLU A 32 12.40 0.58 7.92
C GLU A 32 11.14 0.22 8.73
N VAL A 33 9.94 0.55 8.24
CA VAL A 33 8.69 0.20 8.92
C VAL A 33 8.45 -1.31 8.85
N CYS A 34 8.59 -1.91 7.66
CA CYS A 34 8.33 -3.33 7.44
C CYS A 34 9.31 -4.22 8.21
N SER A 35 10.60 -3.86 8.24
CA SER A 35 11.61 -4.59 9.01
C SER A 35 11.51 -4.37 10.52
N GLY A 36 10.79 -3.34 10.98
CA GLY A 36 10.62 -3.03 12.40
C GLY A 36 9.67 -3.96 13.16
N VAL A 37 8.89 -4.78 12.44
CA VAL A 37 7.88 -5.67 13.03
C VAL A 37 7.82 -7.04 12.33
N PRO A 38 7.57 -8.13 13.07
CA PRO A 38 7.47 -9.48 12.49
C PRO A 38 6.03 -9.84 12.06
N ILE A 39 5.19 -8.84 11.76
CA ILE A 39 3.81 -9.03 11.29
C ILE A 39 3.61 -8.31 9.95
N PRO A 40 2.65 -8.76 9.11
CA PRO A 40 2.41 -8.12 7.82
C PRO A 40 2.02 -6.64 7.97
N VAL A 41 2.59 -5.79 7.11
CA VAL A 41 2.35 -4.35 7.07
C VAL A 41 1.59 -3.98 5.79
N LEU A 42 0.42 -3.37 5.93
CA LEU A 42 -0.43 -2.93 4.82
C LEU A 42 -0.37 -1.41 4.67
N ILE A 43 -0.25 -0.92 3.43
CA ILE A 43 -0.32 0.52 3.16
C ILE A 43 -1.76 1.03 3.04
N ALA A 44 -2.00 2.24 3.54
CA ALA A 44 -3.21 2.99 3.24
C ALA A 44 -3.20 3.52 1.78
N GLY A 45 -4.38 3.92 1.29
CA GLY A 45 -4.59 4.37 -0.10
C GLY A 45 -4.03 5.73 -0.48
N GLY A 46 -2.88 6.13 0.06
CA GLY A 46 -2.17 7.36 -0.32
C GLY A 46 -2.95 8.67 -0.10
N PRO A 47 -2.35 9.81 -0.50
CA PRO A 47 -2.99 11.13 -0.50
C PRO A 47 -4.27 11.18 -1.37
N GLN A 48 -5.18 12.11 -1.05
CA GLN A 48 -6.33 12.38 -1.91
C GLN A 48 -5.94 13.22 -3.13
N GLY A 49 -6.66 13.04 -4.23
CA GLY A 49 -6.55 13.89 -5.43
C GLY A 49 -5.44 13.51 -6.40
N MET A 50 -4.66 12.45 -6.12
CA MET A 50 -3.68 11.94 -7.07
C MET A 50 -4.31 11.00 -8.11
N PRO A 51 -3.75 10.92 -9.33
CA PRO A 51 -4.11 9.91 -10.30
C PRO A 51 -3.93 8.50 -9.72
N PHE A 52 -4.87 7.59 -10.01
CA PHE A 52 -4.81 6.25 -9.45
C PHE A 52 -3.61 5.43 -9.98
N SER A 53 -3.07 5.77 -11.16
CA SER A 53 -1.81 5.20 -11.67
C SER A 53 -0.63 5.46 -10.72
N GLN A 54 -0.53 6.65 -10.14
CA GLN A 54 0.49 6.95 -9.14
C GLN A 54 0.25 6.19 -7.82
N THR A 55 -1.02 5.92 -7.47
CA THR A 55 -1.32 5.02 -6.35
C THR A 55 -0.78 3.62 -6.63
N LEU A 56 -0.92 3.10 -7.86
CA LEU A 56 -0.38 1.80 -8.24
C LEU A 56 1.15 1.76 -8.11
N GLU A 57 1.85 2.83 -8.49
CA GLU A 57 3.31 2.96 -8.33
C GLU A 57 3.71 2.89 -6.85
N ILE A 58 3.00 3.62 -5.97
CA ILE A 58 3.22 3.53 -4.52
C ILE A 58 2.99 2.10 -4.00
N VAL A 59 1.97 1.40 -4.51
CA VAL A 59 1.68 0.02 -4.11
C VAL A 59 2.81 -0.92 -4.54
N GLU A 60 3.26 -0.82 -5.77
CA GLU A 60 4.39 -1.60 -6.30
C GLU A 60 5.67 -1.34 -5.48
N GLU A 61 6.02 -0.08 -5.23
CA GLU A 61 7.17 0.28 -4.39
C GLU A 61 7.05 -0.30 -2.98
N ALA A 62 5.89 -0.16 -2.33
CA ALA A 62 5.68 -0.67 -0.99
C ALA A 62 5.83 -2.19 -0.90
N LEU A 63 5.29 -2.93 -1.88
CA LEU A 63 5.44 -4.39 -1.97
C LEU A 63 6.91 -4.79 -2.16
N SER A 64 7.65 -4.04 -2.99
CA SER A 64 9.06 -4.33 -3.29
C SER A 64 9.99 -4.29 -2.07
N VAL A 65 9.58 -3.61 -0.99
CA VAL A 65 10.37 -3.45 0.25
C VAL A 65 9.73 -4.15 1.47
N GLY A 66 8.85 -5.13 1.23
CA GLY A 66 8.30 -5.98 2.28
C GLY A 66 6.90 -5.60 2.78
N GLY A 67 6.23 -4.64 2.14
CA GLY A 67 4.81 -4.43 2.32
C GLY A 67 4.01 -5.69 1.93
N ALA A 68 2.96 -6.00 2.68
CA ALA A 68 2.16 -7.21 2.49
C ALA A 68 0.87 -6.96 1.68
N GLY A 69 0.63 -5.73 1.23
CA GLY A 69 -0.56 -5.35 0.49
C GLY A 69 -1.14 -4.01 0.94
N VAL A 70 -2.45 -3.87 0.75
CA VAL A 70 -3.13 -2.57 0.89
C VAL A 70 -4.38 -2.67 1.76
N CYS A 71 -4.70 -1.58 2.46
CA CYS A 71 -5.98 -1.39 3.14
C CYS A 71 -6.59 -0.04 2.69
N MET A 72 -7.22 -0.06 1.52
CA MET A 72 -7.75 1.13 0.84
C MET A 72 -9.27 1.20 0.89
N GLY A 73 -9.80 2.42 0.85
CA GLY A 73 -11.23 2.69 0.90
C GLY A 73 -11.63 3.77 -0.10
N ARG A 74 -11.57 5.04 0.31
CA ARG A 74 -12.08 6.19 -0.46
C ARG A 74 -11.63 6.22 -1.92
N GLN A 75 -10.37 5.90 -2.22
CA GLN A 75 -9.87 5.88 -3.60
C GLN A 75 -10.53 4.80 -4.49
N ILE A 76 -11.21 3.82 -3.89
CA ILE A 76 -11.94 2.75 -4.59
C ILE A 76 -13.43 3.08 -4.64
N PHE A 77 -14.08 3.22 -3.49
CA PHE A 77 -15.55 3.33 -3.44
C PHE A 77 -16.10 4.70 -3.85
N SER A 78 -15.27 5.76 -3.87
CA SER A 78 -15.68 7.08 -4.37
C SER A 78 -15.42 7.25 -5.88
N ALA A 79 -14.80 6.26 -6.52
CA ALA A 79 -14.48 6.28 -7.93
C ALA A 79 -15.66 5.78 -8.78
N THR A 80 -15.81 6.29 -10.00
CA THR A 80 -16.80 5.76 -10.95
C THR A 80 -16.33 4.43 -11.57
N ASP A 81 -15.02 4.20 -11.59
CA ASP A 81 -14.31 3.07 -12.19
C ASP A 81 -13.85 2.04 -11.13
N SER A 82 -14.59 1.87 -10.02
CA SER A 82 -14.16 1.03 -8.88
C SER A 82 -13.71 -0.38 -9.24
N VAL A 83 -14.41 -1.04 -10.18
CA VAL A 83 -14.06 -2.41 -10.62
C VAL A 83 -12.71 -2.45 -11.31
N ALA A 84 -12.45 -1.49 -12.22
CA ALA A 84 -11.17 -1.36 -12.90
C ALA A 84 -10.03 -1.13 -11.90
N ARG A 85 -10.24 -0.26 -10.91
CA ARG A 85 -9.26 0.00 -9.85
C ARG A 85 -8.96 -1.23 -8.98
N ILE A 86 -9.98 -2.00 -8.62
CA ILE A 86 -9.82 -3.25 -7.88
C ILE A 86 -9.01 -4.26 -8.70
N ASN A 87 -9.32 -4.42 -9.98
CA ASN A 87 -8.60 -5.32 -10.87
C ASN A 87 -7.13 -4.90 -11.05
N ALA A 88 -6.87 -3.60 -11.21
CA ALA A 88 -5.50 -3.08 -11.28
C ALA A 88 -4.71 -3.34 -9.99
N LEU A 89 -5.31 -3.07 -8.81
CA LEU A 89 -4.67 -3.39 -7.54
C LEU A 89 -4.40 -4.89 -7.37
N ARG A 90 -5.36 -5.74 -7.74
CA ARG A 90 -5.22 -7.20 -7.67
C ARG A 90 -4.03 -7.66 -8.51
N ALA A 91 -3.89 -7.15 -9.73
CA ALA A 91 -2.81 -7.51 -10.64
C ALA A 91 -1.43 -7.15 -10.03
N VAL A 92 -1.30 -5.95 -9.44
CA VAL A 92 -0.05 -5.54 -8.77
C VAL A 92 0.23 -6.41 -7.54
N ILE A 93 -0.76 -6.59 -6.66
CA ILE A 93 -0.55 -7.22 -5.34
C ILE A 93 -0.37 -8.74 -5.43
N HIS A 94 -1.15 -9.40 -6.30
CA HIS A 94 -1.25 -10.87 -6.30
C HIS A 94 -0.65 -11.54 -7.53
N GLU A 95 -0.42 -10.79 -8.61
CA GLU A 95 0.07 -11.34 -9.88
C GLU A 95 1.45 -10.80 -10.25
N GLY A 96 1.98 -9.82 -9.51
CA GLY A 96 3.29 -9.23 -9.77
C GLY A 96 3.35 -8.39 -11.04
N VAL A 97 2.19 -7.93 -11.53
CA VAL A 97 2.11 -7.03 -12.69
C VAL A 97 2.62 -5.65 -12.30
N SER A 98 3.43 -5.02 -13.16
CA SER A 98 3.95 -3.67 -12.90
C SER A 98 2.84 -2.64 -12.80
N ALA A 99 3.04 -1.56 -12.03
CA ALA A 99 2.05 -0.49 -11.89
C ALA A 99 1.68 0.13 -13.24
N ASN A 100 2.68 0.30 -14.13
CA ASN A 100 2.48 0.85 -15.47
C ASN A 100 1.57 -0.04 -16.33
N GLU A 101 1.78 -1.36 -16.30
CA GLU A 101 0.93 -2.30 -17.02
C GLU A 101 -0.48 -2.36 -16.42
N ALA A 102 -0.59 -2.44 -15.08
CA ALA A 102 -1.87 -2.45 -14.38
C ALA A 102 -2.68 -1.16 -14.59
N ALA A 103 -2.01 -0.01 -14.78
CA ALA A 103 -2.67 1.26 -15.11
C ALA A 103 -3.45 1.19 -16.43
N SER A 104 -3.09 0.29 -17.34
CA SER A 104 -3.84 0.07 -18.59
C SER A 104 -5.26 -0.48 -18.37
N TYR A 105 -5.59 -0.93 -17.15
CA TYR A 105 -6.91 -1.45 -16.80
C TYR A 105 -7.89 -0.33 -16.41
N LEU A 106 -7.40 0.89 -16.17
CA LEU A 106 -8.19 2.06 -15.73
C LEU A 106 -8.96 2.74 -16.88
N ARG A 107 -9.19 2.04 -18.00
CA ARG A 107 -9.85 2.56 -19.20
C ARG A 107 -11.34 2.74 -19.03
#